data_AF-A0A535CP07-F1
#
_entry.id   AF-A0A535CP07-F1
#
_cell.length_a   1.000
_cell.length_b   1.000
_cell.length_c   1.000
_cell.angle_alpha   90.00
_cell.angle_beta   90.00
_cell.angle_gamma   90.00
#
_symmetry.space_group_name_H-M   'P 1'
#
loop_
_entity.id
_entity.type
_entity.pdbx_description
1 polymer ?
#
loop_
_entity_poly.entity_id
_entity_poly.type
_entity_poly.pdbx_seq_one_letter_code
_entity_poly.pdbx_strand_id
1 'polypeptide(L)'
;MRLFTREKRPTRVVDWLNARLSLIFGLLLAMFLLSVGVSFYAFSIQRHVDDQKVLLREDADGMLQAMSDQETGLRGYISDNNPAFFVAFQEGRPAYLTFADDLTRQLQSGPFRLTAIRLTAVEEVADEWYSNFALAQIAQMQAGHFAGPRSQASIFQGNVLFDQFRATVGKLQEAIGQDLEGYQNQVDTINLSLVIGAIVLFLAANAGLLWILRNFTGTLQGQFVRLTQTTQRLGQGERSARVEPLTFSDLDQVGQSINSMADAIQRHEHAAEESMRTLEQQYALVERAQSESRAIFDASSEAFLFISAGGQVHALNRPFREFFALTGEEVVGMSFADL
;
A
#
# COMPACT_ATOMS: atom_id res chain seq x y z
N MET A 1 -5.07 -2.10 -40.33
CA MET A 1 -5.32 -2.36 -38.90
C MET A 1 -4.41 -3.50 -38.45
N ARG A 2 -3.16 -3.18 -38.04
CA ARG A 2 -2.20 -4.17 -37.52
C ARG A 2 -2.34 -4.18 -36.00
N LEU A 3 -2.81 -5.31 -35.47
CA LEU A 3 -2.88 -5.57 -34.04
C LEU A 3 -1.46 -5.58 -33.48
N PHE A 4 -1.11 -4.58 -32.67
CA PHE A 4 0.04 -4.63 -31.79
C PHE A 4 -0.22 -5.73 -30.75
N THR A 5 0.27 -6.94 -31.01
CA THR A 5 0.46 -7.96 -29.98
C THR A 5 1.50 -7.39 -29.01
N ARG A 6 1.00 -6.84 -27.90
CA ARG A 6 1.82 -6.33 -26.80
C ARG A 6 2.69 -7.49 -26.31
N GLU A 7 3.95 -7.53 -26.74
CA GLU A 7 4.95 -8.47 -26.21
C GLU A 7 4.97 -8.31 -24.68
N LYS A 8 4.39 -9.28 -23.98
CA LYS A 8 4.45 -9.33 -22.53
C LYS A 8 5.91 -9.59 -22.19
N ARG A 9 6.63 -8.55 -21.76
CA ARG A 9 7.97 -8.71 -21.19
C ARG A 9 7.88 -9.79 -20.12
N PRO A 10 8.58 -10.93 -20.27
CA PRO A 10 8.47 -12.00 -19.30
C PRO A 10 9.20 -11.52 -18.04
N THR A 11 8.44 -11.21 -16.99
CA THR A 11 9.01 -10.80 -15.71
C THR A 11 9.47 -12.03 -14.95
N ARG A 12 10.63 -11.93 -14.30
CA ARG A 12 11.06 -12.92 -13.32
C ARG A 12 10.04 -13.02 -12.19
N VAL A 13 9.95 -14.20 -11.57
CA VAL A 13 9.02 -14.44 -10.45
C VAL A 13 9.32 -13.47 -9.30
N VAL A 14 10.61 -13.33 -8.97
CA VAL A 14 11.08 -12.49 -7.87
C VAL A 14 10.90 -11.01 -8.18
N ASP A 15 11.22 -10.57 -9.40
CA ASP A 15 11.06 -9.16 -9.78
C ASP A 15 9.59 -8.74 -9.77
N TRP A 16 8.70 -9.61 -10.25
CA TRP A 16 7.26 -9.38 -10.18
C TRP A 16 6.78 -9.24 -8.73
N LEU A 17 7.22 -10.15 -7.85
CA LEU A 17 6.84 -10.15 -6.44
C LEU A 17 7.36 -8.91 -5.72
N ASN A 18 8.65 -8.58 -5.89
CA ASN A 18 9.27 -7.41 -5.28
C ASN A 18 8.60 -6.11 -5.75
N ALA A 19 8.36 -5.95 -7.06
CA ALA A 19 7.70 -4.75 -7.57
C ALA A 19 6.30 -4.55 -6.97
N ARG A 20 5.51 -5.63 -6.80
CA ARG A 20 4.18 -5.57 -6.20
C ARG A 20 4.23 -5.32 -4.69
N LEU A 21 5.11 -6.00 -3.97
CA LEU A 21 5.29 -5.81 -2.53
C LEU A 21 5.79 -4.41 -2.20
N SER A 22 6.79 -3.89 -2.92
CA SER A 22 7.31 -2.54 -2.71
C SER A 22 6.27 -1.46 -3.01
N LEU A 23 5.48 -1.63 -4.08
CA LEU A 23 4.39 -0.70 -4.41
C LEU A 23 3.34 -0.67 -3.30
N ILE A 24 2.94 -1.83 -2.78
CA ILE A 24 1.92 -1.93 -1.74
C ILE A 24 2.47 -1.43 -0.40
N PHE A 25 3.68 -1.82 -0.03
CA PHE A 25 4.36 -1.28 1.16
C PHE A 25 4.46 0.24 1.10
N GLY A 26 4.85 0.80 -0.05
CA GLY A 26 4.90 2.23 -0.28
C GLY A 26 3.54 2.90 -0.13
N LEU A 27 2.47 2.30 -0.67
CA LEU A 27 1.10 2.80 -0.51
C LEU A 27 0.65 2.76 0.96
N LEU A 28 0.90 1.66 1.68
CA LEU A 28 0.54 1.53 3.09
C LEU A 28 1.32 2.52 3.96
N LEU A 29 2.61 2.70 3.69
CA LEU A 29 3.44 3.68 4.38
C LEU A 29 2.96 5.12 4.11
N ALA A 30 2.66 5.45 2.85
CA ALA A 30 2.12 6.76 2.50
C ALA A 30 0.78 7.02 3.21
N MET A 31 -0.08 6.00 3.29
CA MET A 31 -1.36 6.11 3.97
C MET A 31 -1.21 6.26 5.49
N PHE A 32 -0.24 5.56 6.09
CA PHE A 32 0.12 5.70 7.50
C PHE A 32 0.62 7.13 7.78
N LEU A 33 1.54 7.65 6.97
CA LEU A 33 2.05 9.02 7.11
C LEU A 33 0.94 10.07 6.94
N LEU A 34 0.02 9.86 6.00
CA LEU A 34 -1.18 10.70 5.83
C LEU A 34 -2.05 10.70 7.09
N SER A 35 -2.31 9.53 7.68
CA SER A 35 -3.10 9.40 8.92
C SER A 35 -2.44 10.11 10.10
N VAL A 36 -1.12 9.96 10.26
CA VAL A 36 -0.36 10.69 11.28
C VAL A 36 -0.41 12.19 11.04
N GLY A 37 -0.27 12.64 9.78
CA GLY A 37 -0.38 14.05 9.40
C GLY A 37 -1.74 14.66 9.73
N VAL A 38 -2.83 13.95 9.41
CA VAL A 38 -4.20 14.37 9.77
C VAL A 38 -4.37 14.46 11.28
N SER A 39 -3.85 13.48 12.03
CA SER A 39 -3.92 13.47 13.49
C SER A 39 -3.16 14.65 14.11
N PHE A 40 -1.97 14.95 13.58
CA PHE A 40 -1.18 16.09 14.04
C PHE A 40 -1.85 17.43 13.71
N TYR A 41 -2.43 17.54 12.52
CA TYR A 41 -3.20 18.71 12.11
C TYR A 41 -4.42 18.93 13.01
N ALA A 42 -5.19 17.88 13.28
CA ALA A 42 -6.33 17.92 14.20
C ALA A 42 -5.92 18.40 15.60
N PHE A 43 -4.83 17.86 16.13
CA PHE A 43 -4.28 18.26 17.43
C PHE A 43 -3.83 19.74 17.45
N SER A 44 -3.22 20.22 16.36
CA SER A 44 -2.83 21.62 16.23
C SER A 44 -4.03 22.57 16.23
N ILE A 45 -5.11 22.20 15.54
CA ILE A 45 -6.36 22.98 15.53
C ILE A 45 -6.98 23.00 16.93
N GLN A 46 -7.01 21.86 17.63
CA GLN A 46 -7.56 21.78 18.98
C GLN A 46 -6.87 22.75 19.93
N ARG A 47 -5.54 22.81 19.93
CA ARG A 47 -4.78 23.76 20.75
C ARG A 47 -5.11 25.21 20.42
N HIS A 48 -5.19 25.54 19.13
CA HIS A 48 -5.50 26.90 18.71
C HIS A 48 -6.89 27.34 19.19
N VAL A 49 -7.87 26.44 19.14
CA VAL A 49 -9.21 26.71 19.65
C VAL A 49 -9.22 26.91 21.16
N ASP A 50 -8.49 26.07 21.91
CA ASP A 50 -8.44 26.18 23.37
C ASP A 50 -7.78 27.51 23.79
N ASP A 51 -6.71 27.93 23.12
CA ASP A 51 -6.06 29.23 23.36
C ASP A 51 -7.00 30.40 23.06
N GLN A 52 -7.71 30.34 21.91
CA GLN A 52 -8.72 31.35 21.56
C GLN A 52 -9.87 31.41 22.58
N LYS A 53 -10.31 30.25 23.10
CA LYS A 53 -11.36 30.20 24.13
C LYS A 53 -10.98 30.96 25.39
N VAL A 54 -9.73 30.82 25.82
CA VAL A 54 -9.21 31.48 27.01
C VAL A 54 -9.18 33.00 26.78
N LEU A 55 -8.60 33.44 25.68
CA LEU A 55 -8.48 34.87 25.35
C LEU A 55 -9.85 35.57 25.22
N LEU A 56 -10.79 34.99 24.46
CA LEU A 56 -12.12 35.58 24.29
C LEU A 56 -12.90 35.68 25.61
N ARG A 57 -12.72 34.69 26.50
CA ARG A 57 -13.37 34.72 27.83
C ARG A 57 -12.70 35.72 28.76
N GLU A 58 -11.37 35.81 28.72
CA GLU A 58 -10.62 36.80 29.50
C GLU A 58 -11.06 38.22 29.17
N ASP A 59 -11.23 38.55 27.88
CA ASP A 59 -11.74 39.88 27.48
C ASP A 59 -13.19 40.11 27.93
N ALA A 60 -14.07 39.12 27.79
CA ALA A 60 -15.46 39.24 28.25
C ALA A 60 -15.55 39.42 29.78
N ASP A 61 -14.73 38.71 30.55
CA ASP A 61 -14.61 38.88 31.99
C ASP A 61 -14.00 40.25 32.36
N GLY A 62 -13.01 40.70 31.59
CA GLY A 62 -12.40 42.03 31.72
C GLY A 62 -13.41 43.16 31.51
N MET A 63 -14.29 43.04 30.50
CA MET A 63 -15.40 43.97 30.28
C MET A 63 -16.34 44.02 31.49
N LEU A 64 -16.75 42.85 32.01
CA LEU A 64 -17.64 42.75 33.17
C LEU A 64 -17.01 43.40 34.40
N GLN A 65 -15.75 43.10 34.66
CA GLN A 65 -15.03 43.63 35.81
C GLN A 65 -14.84 45.14 35.72
N ALA A 66 -14.35 45.66 34.59
CA ALA A 66 -14.15 47.09 34.38
C ALA A 66 -15.46 47.89 34.51
N MET A 67 -16.60 47.33 34.07
CA MET A 67 -17.89 47.99 34.23
C MET A 67 -18.46 47.83 35.64
N SER A 68 -18.18 46.73 36.35
CA SER A 68 -18.55 46.54 37.76
C SER A 68 -17.80 47.51 38.69
N ASP A 69 -16.54 47.79 38.38
CA ASP A 69 -15.73 48.80 39.08
C ASP A 69 -16.30 50.20 38.84
N GLN A 70 -16.77 50.50 37.62
CA GLN A 70 -17.50 51.74 37.32
C GLN A 70 -18.80 51.85 38.13
N GLU A 71 -19.62 50.82 38.20
CA GLU A 71 -20.87 50.83 39.00
C GLU A 71 -20.56 51.11 40.47
N THR A 72 -19.54 50.42 41.00
CA THR A 72 -19.11 50.56 42.39
C THR A 72 -18.58 51.97 42.66
N GLY A 73 -17.73 52.50 41.77
CA GLY A 73 -17.23 53.87 41.83
C GLY A 73 -18.34 54.92 41.76
N LEU A 74 -19.30 54.75 40.85
CA LEU A 74 -20.46 55.64 40.74
C LEU A 74 -21.28 55.65 42.04
N ARG A 75 -21.57 54.47 42.60
CA ARG A 75 -22.35 54.35 43.84
C ARG A 75 -21.62 54.97 45.03
N GLY A 76 -20.32 54.75 45.16
CA GLY A 76 -19.49 55.38 46.20
C GLY A 76 -19.45 56.91 46.06
N TYR A 77 -19.33 57.41 44.83
CA TYR A 77 -19.38 58.84 44.55
C TYR A 77 -20.75 59.45 44.89
N ILE A 78 -21.85 58.81 44.51
CA ILE A 78 -23.21 59.26 44.84
C ILE A 78 -23.46 59.27 46.36
N SER A 79 -22.97 58.24 47.07
CA SER A 79 -23.12 58.14 48.53
C SER A 79 -22.39 59.26 49.25
N ASP A 80 -21.08 59.38 49.03
CA ASP A 80 -20.21 60.14 49.95
C ASP A 80 -19.68 61.45 49.32
N ASN A 81 -19.95 61.68 48.04
CA ASN A 81 -19.41 62.81 47.27
C ASN A 81 -17.87 62.90 47.32
N ASN A 82 -17.21 61.75 47.49
CA ASN A 82 -15.75 61.66 47.59
C ASN A 82 -15.14 61.48 46.19
N PRO A 83 -14.26 62.40 45.73
CA PRO A 83 -13.61 62.33 44.42
C PRO A 83 -12.82 61.04 44.16
N ALA A 84 -12.34 60.35 45.20
CA ALA A 84 -11.62 59.08 45.04
C ALA A 84 -12.46 57.99 44.35
N PHE A 85 -13.76 57.92 44.64
CA PHE A 85 -14.67 56.98 43.96
C PHE A 85 -14.94 57.38 42.50
N PHE A 86 -14.86 58.68 42.20
CA PHE A 86 -15.04 59.18 40.84
C PHE A 86 -13.85 58.81 39.94
N VAL A 87 -12.64 58.68 40.49
CA VAL A 87 -11.45 58.20 39.75
C VAL A 87 -11.68 56.79 39.24
N ALA A 88 -12.15 55.87 40.08
CA ALA A 88 -12.43 54.48 39.66
C ALA A 88 -13.48 54.41 38.53
N PHE A 89 -14.50 55.27 38.58
CA PHE A 89 -15.46 55.39 37.47
C PHE A 89 -14.81 55.88 36.17
N GLN A 90 -13.93 56.88 36.24
CA GLN A 90 -13.23 57.40 35.05
C GLN A 90 -12.25 56.40 34.45
N GLU A 91 -11.51 55.66 35.29
CA GLU A 91 -10.50 54.70 34.85
C GLU A 91 -11.12 53.40 34.30
N GLY A 92 -12.30 53.01 34.78
CA GLY A 92 -12.95 51.79 34.31
C GLY A 92 -13.50 51.87 32.87
N ARG A 93 -13.90 53.07 32.39
CA ARG A 93 -14.41 53.22 31.01
C ARG A 93 -13.37 52.91 29.91
N PRO A 94 -12.14 53.47 29.93
CA PRO A 94 -11.13 53.12 28.94
C PRO A 94 -10.71 51.65 29.03
N ALA A 95 -10.69 51.06 30.23
CA ALA A 95 -10.44 49.62 30.39
C ALA A 95 -11.51 48.77 29.70
N TYR A 96 -12.80 49.07 29.93
CA TYR A 96 -13.92 48.43 29.23
C TYR A 96 -13.80 48.53 27.70
N LEU A 97 -13.52 49.74 27.19
CA LEU A 97 -13.39 49.97 25.74
C LEU A 97 -12.21 49.21 25.14
N THR A 98 -11.12 49.03 25.89
CA THR A 98 -9.96 48.27 25.45
C THR A 98 -10.32 46.80 25.28
N PHE A 99 -10.95 46.17 26.28
CA PHE A 99 -11.39 44.78 26.17
C PHE A 99 -12.43 44.58 25.06
N ALA A 100 -13.36 45.53 24.87
CA ALA A 100 -14.35 45.47 23.79
C ALA A 100 -13.70 45.54 22.39
N ASP A 101 -12.69 46.39 22.20
CA ASP A 101 -11.94 46.50 20.95
C ASP A 101 -11.07 45.26 20.69
N ASP A 102 -10.37 44.75 21.71
CA ASP A 102 -9.57 43.52 21.62
C ASP A 102 -10.45 42.32 21.24
N LEU A 103 -11.61 42.18 21.88
CA LEU A 103 -12.58 41.15 21.55
C LEU A 103 -13.09 41.34 20.12
N THR A 104 -13.48 42.56 19.72
CA THR A 104 -13.92 42.88 18.36
C THR A 104 -12.87 42.47 17.31
N ARG A 105 -11.59 42.79 17.55
CA ARG A 105 -10.49 42.42 16.64
C ARG A 105 -10.33 40.91 16.51
N GLN A 106 -10.42 40.16 17.61
CA GLN A 106 -10.33 38.69 17.57
C GLN A 106 -11.48 38.06 16.79
N LEU A 107 -12.68 38.65 16.84
CA LEU A 107 -13.87 38.15 16.14
C LEU A 107 -13.84 38.40 14.62
N GLN A 108 -13.00 39.31 14.12
CA GLN A 108 -12.91 39.61 12.68
C GLN A 108 -12.41 38.42 11.86
N SER A 109 -11.62 37.54 12.47
CA SER A 109 -11.05 36.36 11.83
C SER A 109 -11.54 35.09 12.50
N GLY A 110 -12.66 34.54 12.03
CA GLY A 110 -13.08 33.21 12.47
C GLY A 110 -14.59 32.95 12.39
N PRO A 111 -15.03 31.77 12.86
CA PRO A 111 -16.43 31.34 12.84
C PRO A 111 -17.26 31.94 13.99
N PHE A 112 -17.02 33.19 14.40
CA PHE A 112 -17.55 33.77 15.64
C PHE A 112 -18.82 34.61 15.46
N ARG A 113 -19.73 34.15 14.59
CA ARG A 113 -20.89 34.95 14.19
C ARG A 113 -21.83 35.23 15.35
N LEU A 114 -22.11 34.24 16.20
CA LEU A 114 -23.03 34.44 17.32
C LEU A 114 -22.40 35.35 18.38
N THR A 115 -21.12 35.15 18.65
CA THR A 115 -20.34 35.96 19.59
C THR A 115 -20.32 37.44 19.17
N ALA A 116 -20.09 37.73 17.89
CA ALA A 116 -20.14 39.10 17.36
C ALA A 116 -21.51 39.76 17.56
N ILE A 117 -22.60 39.03 17.31
CA ILE A 117 -23.97 39.54 17.54
C ILE A 117 -24.20 39.83 19.04
N ARG A 118 -23.70 38.97 19.93
CA ARG A 118 -23.83 39.18 21.38
C ARG A 118 -22.97 40.34 21.88
N LEU A 119 -21.78 40.54 21.31
CA LEU A 119 -20.92 41.66 21.65
C LEU A 119 -21.60 43.00 21.35
N THR A 120 -22.19 43.16 20.17
CA THR A 120 -22.96 44.38 19.83
C THR A 120 -24.09 44.65 20.83
N ALA A 121 -24.78 43.62 21.29
CA ALA A 121 -25.82 43.77 22.32
C ALA A 121 -25.25 44.19 23.68
N VAL A 122 -24.06 43.69 24.05
CA VAL A 122 -23.36 44.13 25.28
C VAL A 122 -22.98 45.60 25.17
N GLU A 123 -22.43 46.03 24.04
CA GLU A 123 -22.05 47.41 23.77
C GLU A 123 -23.24 48.37 23.85
N GLU A 124 -24.38 48.01 23.26
CA GLU A 124 -25.61 48.81 23.29
C GLU A 124 -26.11 49.03 24.73
N VAL A 125 -26.20 47.96 25.52
CA VAL A 125 -26.66 48.05 26.92
C VAL A 125 -25.64 48.78 27.81
N ALA A 126 -24.35 48.59 27.56
CA ALA A 126 -23.29 49.28 28.28
C ALA A 126 -23.31 50.79 28.01
N ASP A 127 -23.51 51.19 26.75
CA ASP A 127 -23.60 52.58 26.35
C ASP A 127 -24.88 53.25 26.85
N GLU A 128 -26.00 52.51 26.89
CA GLU A 128 -27.23 52.98 27.52
C GLU A 128 -27.03 53.28 29.01
N TRP A 129 -26.44 52.34 29.76
CA TRP A 129 -26.15 52.53 31.17
C TRP A 129 -25.17 53.69 31.39
N TYR A 130 -24.08 53.75 30.63
CA TYR A 130 -23.04 54.77 30.81
C TYR A 130 -23.56 56.16 30.45
N SER A 131 -24.09 56.32 29.24
CA SER A 131 -24.42 57.62 28.67
C SER A 131 -25.72 58.19 29.23
N ASN A 132 -26.76 57.36 29.35
CA ASN A 132 -28.10 57.83 29.68
C ASN A 132 -28.38 57.79 31.19
N PHE A 133 -27.72 56.91 31.94
CA PHE A 133 -27.88 56.81 33.38
C PHE A 133 -26.68 57.39 34.15
N ALA A 134 -25.49 56.81 34.02
CA ALA A 134 -24.35 57.15 34.86
C ALA A 134 -23.90 58.62 34.73
N LEU A 135 -23.71 59.11 33.50
CA LEU A 135 -23.33 60.51 33.26
C LEU A 135 -24.40 61.49 33.75
N ALA A 136 -25.68 61.14 33.63
CA ALA A 136 -26.78 61.97 34.14
C ALA A 136 -26.73 62.06 35.68
N GLN A 137 -26.45 60.97 36.39
CA GLN A 137 -26.27 60.99 37.85
C GLN A 137 -25.08 61.85 38.25
N ILE A 138 -23.94 61.71 37.56
CA ILE A 138 -22.73 62.50 37.83
C ILE A 138 -22.99 63.99 37.62
N ALA A 139 -23.69 64.38 36.55
CA ALA A 139 -24.04 65.76 36.29
C ALA A 139 -24.92 66.36 37.40
N GLN A 140 -25.90 65.61 37.91
CA GLN A 140 -26.72 66.05 39.05
C GLN A 140 -25.90 66.19 40.34
N MET A 141 -24.97 65.26 40.61
CA MET A 141 -24.06 65.35 41.75
C MET A 141 -23.17 66.59 41.67
N GLN A 142 -22.59 66.87 40.50
CA GLN A 142 -21.73 68.04 40.27
C GLN A 142 -22.50 69.38 40.35
N ALA A 143 -23.78 69.38 39.97
CA ALA A 143 -24.67 70.54 40.13
C ALA A 143 -25.16 70.75 41.58
N GLY A 144 -24.80 69.86 42.53
CA GLY A 144 -25.24 69.92 43.92
C GLY A 144 -26.66 69.38 44.16
N HIS A 145 -27.27 68.73 43.17
CA HIS A 145 -28.61 68.16 43.26
C HIS A 145 -28.58 66.70 43.75
N PHE A 146 -28.27 66.51 45.04
CA PHE A 146 -28.03 65.16 45.60
C PHE A 146 -29.28 64.29 45.79
N ALA A 147 -30.46 64.90 45.98
CA ALA A 147 -31.68 64.18 46.36
C ALA A 147 -32.15 63.20 45.27
N GLY A 148 -31.98 63.56 43.99
CA GLY A 148 -32.35 62.70 42.85
C GLY A 148 -31.48 61.44 42.78
N PRO A 149 -30.14 61.56 42.65
CA PRO A 149 -29.23 60.42 42.60
C PRO A 149 -29.27 59.52 43.83
N ARG A 150 -29.53 60.07 45.02
CA ARG A 150 -29.64 59.30 46.27
C ARG A 150 -31.04 58.72 46.51
N SER A 151 -32.00 58.95 45.61
CA SER A 151 -33.34 58.40 45.75
C SER A 151 -33.35 56.89 45.53
N GLN A 152 -34.25 56.19 46.23
CA GLN A 152 -34.43 54.75 46.04
C GLN A 152 -34.85 54.38 44.62
N ALA A 153 -35.60 55.28 43.94
CA ALA A 153 -35.98 55.10 42.55
C ALA A 153 -34.76 55.11 41.61
N SER A 154 -33.82 56.05 41.79
CA SER A 154 -32.60 56.13 40.98
C SER A 154 -31.69 54.91 41.22
N ILE A 155 -31.50 54.51 42.48
CA ILE A 155 -30.71 53.33 42.83
C ILE A 155 -31.32 52.06 42.21
N PHE A 156 -32.64 51.89 42.31
CA PHE A 156 -33.33 50.76 41.69
C PHE A 156 -33.18 50.76 40.17
N GLN A 157 -33.36 51.90 39.52
CA GLN A 157 -33.18 52.04 38.06
C GLN A 157 -31.75 51.66 37.63
N GLY A 158 -30.73 52.15 38.35
CA GLY A 158 -29.34 51.82 38.07
C GLY A 158 -29.04 50.32 38.19
N ASN A 159 -29.55 49.68 39.25
CA ASN A 159 -29.40 48.23 39.42
C ASN A 159 -30.06 47.45 38.29
N VAL A 160 -31.28 47.82 37.87
CA VAL A 160 -31.99 47.15 36.77
C VAL A 160 -31.20 47.24 35.45
N LEU A 161 -30.70 48.42 35.11
CA LEU A 161 -29.88 48.62 33.90
C LEU A 161 -28.58 47.82 33.98
N PHE A 162 -27.92 47.80 35.14
CA PHE A 162 -26.68 47.06 35.30
C PHE A 162 -26.88 45.54 35.30
N ASP A 163 -27.99 45.05 35.87
CA ASP A 163 -28.33 43.63 35.80
C ASP A 163 -28.64 43.18 34.37
N GLN A 164 -29.20 44.07 33.52
CA GLN A 164 -29.33 43.82 32.09
C GLN A 164 -27.96 43.71 31.40
N PHE A 165 -27.01 44.58 31.76
CA PHE A 165 -25.63 44.47 31.28
C PHE A 165 -25.01 43.12 31.67
N ARG A 166 -25.05 42.76 32.97
CA ARG A 166 -24.55 41.46 33.47
C ARG A 166 -25.16 40.27 32.73
N ALA A 167 -26.47 40.29 32.52
CA ALA A 167 -27.17 39.24 31.79
C ALA A 167 -26.74 39.15 30.31
N THR A 168 -26.43 40.28 29.68
CA THR A 168 -25.99 40.32 28.28
C THR A 168 -24.55 39.81 28.13
N VAL A 169 -23.67 40.10 29.10
CA VAL A 169 -22.33 39.49 29.16
C VAL A 169 -22.42 37.97 29.38
N GLY A 170 -23.32 37.49 30.24
CA GLY A 170 -23.54 36.05 30.39
C GLY A 170 -23.92 35.36 29.07
N LYS A 171 -24.81 35.98 28.28
CA LYS A 171 -25.16 35.50 26.93
C LYS A 171 -23.99 35.57 25.94
N LEU A 172 -23.10 36.55 26.07
CA LEU A 172 -21.87 36.65 25.28
C LEU A 172 -20.93 35.47 25.60
N GLN A 173 -20.72 35.16 26.89
CA GLN A 173 -19.88 34.04 27.31
C GLN A 173 -20.43 32.68 26.85
N GLU A 174 -21.75 32.51 26.88
CA GLU A 174 -22.41 31.33 26.29
C GLU A 174 -22.18 31.25 24.78
N ALA A 175 -22.30 32.37 24.07
CA ALA A 175 -22.06 32.43 22.62
C ALA A 175 -20.62 32.10 22.23
N ILE A 176 -19.63 32.57 23.01
CA ILE A 176 -18.21 32.18 22.83
C ILE A 176 -18.08 30.65 22.89
N GLY A 177 -18.72 30.02 23.88
CA GLY A 177 -18.72 28.56 23.99
C GLY A 177 -19.36 27.87 22.77
N GLN A 178 -20.52 28.36 22.33
CA GLN A 178 -21.29 27.77 21.24
C GLN A 178 -20.59 27.87 19.88
N ASP A 179 -20.01 29.02 19.53
CA ASP A 179 -19.28 29.19 18.27
C ASP A 179 -18.04 28.28 18.23
N LEU A 180 -17.32 28.16 19.35
CA LEU A 180 -16.14 27.32 19.47
C LEU A 180 -16.45 25.82 19.43
N GLU A 181 -17.49 25.38 20.15
CA GLU A 181 -17.97 24.00 20.08
C GLU A 181 -18.48 23.65 18.67
N GLY A 182 -19.18 24.58 18.02
CA GLY A 182 -19.62 24.40 16.63
C GLY A 182 -18.44 24.21 15.67
N TYR A 183 -17.39 25.01 15.83
CA TYR A 183 -16.16 24.88 15.04
C TYR A 183 -15.41 23.57 15.33
N GLN A 184 -15.25 23.19 16.59
CA GLN A 184 -14.63 21.92 17.00
C GLN A 184 -15.38 20.72 16.40
N ASN A 185 -16.71 20.68 16.54
CA ASN A 185 -17.52 19.59 16.01
C ASN A 185 -17.41 19.46 14.48
N GLN A 186 -17.30 20.58 13.75
CA GLN A 186 -17.09 20.54 12.31
C GLN A 186 -15.72 19.95 11.96
N VAL A 187 -14.67 20.37 12.66
CA VAL A 187 -13.31 19.85 12.49
C VAL A 187 -13.26 18.36 12.82
N ASP A 188 -13.86 17.93 13.94
CA ASP A 188 -13.90 16.54 14.36
C ASP A 188 -14.68 15.66 13.39
N THR A 189 -15.79 16.14 12.84
CA THR A 189 -16.56 15.41 11.82
C THR A 189 -15.73 15.20 10.55
N ILE A 190 -15.03 16.24 10.10
CA ILE A 190 -14.12 16.15 8.94
C ILE A 190 -12.99 15.15 9.25
N ASN A 191 -12.35 15.27 10.41
CA ASN A 191 -11.26 14.38 10.82
C ASN A 191 -11.72 12.92 10.92
N LEU A 192 -12.87 12.66 11.53
CA LEU A 192 -13.46 11.32 11.62
C LEU A 192 -13.73 10.74 10.24
N SER A 193 -14.28 11.54 9.31
CA SER A 193 -14.52 11.09 7.93
C SER A 193 -13.22 10.75 7.19
N LEU A 194 -12.15 11.53 7.40
CA LEU A 194 -10.82 11.28 6.84
C LEU A 194 -10.19 10.01 7.43
N VAL A 195 -10.30 9.81 8.74
CA VAL A 195 -9.79 8.61 9.41
C VAL A 195 -10.53 7.35 8.94
N ILE A 196 -11.87 7.40 8.88
CA ILE A 196 -12.67 6.28 8.34
C ILE A 196 -12.31 6.01 6.88
N GLY A 197 -12.22 7.05 6.05
CA GLY A 197 -11.82 6.94 4.65
C GLY A 197 -10.44 6.30 4.49
N ALA A 198 -9.47 6.69 5.33
CA ALA A 198 -8.15 6.09 5.39
C ALA A 198 -8.24 4.61 5.78
N ILE A 199 -8.97 4.24 6.83
CA ILE A 199 -9.16 2.84 7.25
C ILE A 199 -9.77 2.00 6.13
N VAL A 200 -10.80 2.51 5.43
CA VAL A 200 -11.42 1.79 4.31
C VAL A 200 -10.44 1.58 3.17
N LEU A 201 -9.66 2.60 2.79
CA LEU A 201 -8.62 2.48 1.77
C LEU A 201 -7.52 1.50 2.17
N PHE A 202 -7.13 1.49 3.45
CA PHE A 202 -6.17 0.53 3.99
C PHE A 202 -6.66 -0.90 3.85
N LEU A 203 -7.90 -1.16 4.29
CA LEU A 203 -8.52 -2.48 4.21
C LEU A 203 -8.67 -2.92 2.75
N ALA A 204 -9.07 -2.01 1.85
CA ALA A 204 -9.16 -2.29 0.43
C ALA A 204 -7.80 -2.61 -0.19
N ALA A 205 -6.73 -1.88 0.16
CA ALA A 205 -5.37 -2.15 -0.30
C ALA A 205 -4.87 -3.52 0.17
N ASN A 206 -5.11 -3.87 1.44
CA ASN A 206 -4.74 -5.18 1.99
C ASN A 206 -5.55 -6.32 1.37
N ALA A 207 -6.85 -6.13 1.15
CA ALA A 207 -7.69 -7.11 0.46
C ALA A 207 -7.20 -7.31 -1.00
N GLY A 208 -6.85 -6.23 -1.69
CA GLY A 208 -6.24 -6.27 -3.01
C GLY A 208 -4.90 -7.02 -3.01
N LEU A 209 -4.04 -6.79 -2.02
CA LEU A 209 -2.78 -7.53 -1.85
C LEU A 209 -3.04 -9.04 -1.68
N LEU A 210 -3.96 -9.40 -0.78
CA LEU A 210 -4.31 -10.80 -0.55
C LEU A 210 -4.86 -11.47 -1.81
N TRP A 211 -5.68 -10.75 -2.58
CA TRP A 211 -6.19 -11.22 -3.85
C TRP A 211 -5.08 -11.43 -4.89
N ILE A 212 -4.16 -10.46 -5.04
CA ILE A 212 -3.00 -10.55 -5.93
C ILE A 212 -2.10 -11.72 -5.56
N LEU A 213 -1.79 -11.89 -4.26
CA LEU A 213 -0.95 -12.97 -3.77
C LEU A 213 -1.59 -14.34 -4.00
N ARG A 214 -2.90 -14.49 -3.72
CA ARG A 214 -3.63 -15.74 -3.98
C ARG A 214 -3.64 -16.11 -5.46
N ASN A 215 -3.89 -15.12 -6.34
CA ASN A 215 -3.87 -15.36 -7.78
C ASN A 215 -2.46 -15.72 -8.28
N PHE A 216 -1.42 -15.09 -7.72
CA PHE A 216 -0.02 -15.38 -8.03
C PHE A 216 0.40 -16.79 -7.59
N THR A 217 0.10 -17.20 -6.36
CA THR A 217 0.42 -18.56 -5.90
C THR A 217 -0.31 -19.63 -6.70
N GLY A 218 -1.58 -19.42 -7.05
CA GLY A 218 -2.30 -20.34 -7.94
C GLY A 218 -1.66 -20.45 -9.33
N THR A 219 -1.22 -19.32 -9.90
CA THR A 219 -0.54 -19.27 -11.20
C THR A 219 0.84 -19.94 -11.17
N LEU A 220 1.60 -19.77 -10.08
CA LEU A 220 2.89 -20.45 -9.89
C LEU A 220 2.70 -21.95 -9.73
N GLN A 221 1.78 -22.37 -8.86
CA GLN A 221 1.49 -23.78 -8.62
C GLN A 221 1.10 -24.49 -9.92
N GLY A 222 0.22 -23.90 -10.73
CA GLY A 222 -0.15 -24.45 -12.04
C GLY A 222 1.04 -24.62 -13.00
N GLN A 223 1.99 -23.68 -13.01
CA GLN A 223 3.19 -23.78 -13.85
C GLN A 223 4.15 -24.87 -13.36
N PHE A 224 4.36 -24.99 -12.05
CA PHE A 224 5.16 -26.08 -11.48
C PHE A 224 4.54 -27.45 -11.76
N VAL A 225 3.21 -27.58 -11.64
CA VAL A 225 2.50 -28.82 -11.97
C VAL A 225 2.73 -29.21 -13.44
N ARG A 226 2.66 -28.25 -14.38
CA ARG A 226 2.95 -28.51 -15.80
C ARG A 226 4.39 -28.99 -16.03
N LEU A 227 5.38 -28.33 -15.42
CA LEU A 227 6.80 -28.75 -15.51
C LEU A 227 6.99 -30.18 -14.98
N THR A 228 6.42 -30.48 -13.81
CA THR A 228 6.49 -31.81 -13.19
C THR A 228 5.83 -32.87 -14.06
N GLN A 229 4.62 -32.60 -14.57
CA GLN A 229 3.89 -33.54 -15.42
C GLN A 229 4.64 -33.85 -16.73
N THR A 230 5.18 -32.84 -17.42
CA THR A 230 5.96 -33.09 -18.65
C THR A 230 7.23 -33.86 -18.34
N THR A 231 7.94 -33.53 -17.25
CA THR A 231 9.16 -34.25 -16.85
C THR A 231 8.86 -35.71 -16.51
N GLN A 232 7.74 -35.98 -15.81
CA GLN A 232 7.29 -37.33 -15.51
C GLN A 232 6.93 -38.12 -16.77
N ARG A 233 6.20 -37.52 -17.72
CA ARG A 233 5.87 -38.14 -19.02
C ARG A 233 7.13 -38.49 -19.82
N LEU A 234 8.10 -37.58 -19.84
CA LEU A 234 9.40 -37.81 -20.48
C LEU A 234 10.15 -38.97 -19.80
N GLY A 235 10.13 -39.03 -18.47
CA GLY A 235 10.69 -40.13 -17.68
C GLY A 235 9.96 -41.47 -17.85
N GLN A 236 8.68 -41.46 -18.25
CA GLN A 236 7.89 -42.64 -18.60
C GLN A 236 8.11 -43.12 -20.04
N GLY A 237 8.97 -42.46 -20.81
CA GLY A 237 9.30 -42.82 -22.19
C GLY A 237 8.49 -42.08 -23.26
N GLU A 238 7.61 -41.15 -22.88
CA GLU A 238 6.86 -40.33 -23.84
C GLU A 238 7.73 -39.19 -24.40
N ARG A 239 8.63 -39.54 -25.34
CA ARG A 239 9.69 -38.64 -25.82
C ARG A 239 9.22 -37.42 -26.61
N SER A 240 7.97 -37.40 -27.08
CA SER A 240 7.37 -36.24 -27.75
C SER A 240 6.78 -35.21 -26.77
N ALA A 241 6.75 -35.49 -25.47
CA ALA A 241 6.25 -34.55 -24.47
C ALA A 241 7.13 -33.28 -24.46
N ARG A 242 6.48 -32.12 -24.52
CA ARG A 242 7.14 -30.80 -24.46
C ARG A 242 6.41 -29.90 -23.45
N VAL A 243 7.16 -29.01 -22.82
CA VAL A 243 6.64 -27.98 -21.93
C VAL A 243 6.12 -26.84 -22.80
N GLU A 244 4.85 -26.48 -22.63
CA GLU A 244 4.25 -25.30 -23.27
C GLU A 244 4.80 -23.99 -22.68
N PRO A 245 4.77 -22.88 -23.44
CA PRO A 245 5.25 -21.58 -22.94
C PRO A 245 4.63 -21.18 -21.60
N LEU A 246 5.48 -20.80 -20.66
CA LEU A 246 5.10 -20.44 -19.30
C LEU A 246 5.03 -18.92 -19.10
N THR A 247 4.32 -18.48 -18.06
CA THR A 247 4.04 -17.05 -17.84
C THR A 247 5.27 -16.29 -17.33
N PHE A 248 6.09 -16.92 -16.48
CA PHE A 248 7.26 -16.29 -15.87
C PHE A 248 8.54 -16.67 -16.60
N SER A 249 9.42 -15.69 -16.86
CA SER A 249 10.63 -15.88 -17.67
C SER A 249 11.53 -17.00 -17.15
N ASP A 250 11.75 -17.05 -15.84
CA ASP A 250 12.68 -18.02 -15.25
C ASP A 250 12.11 -19.44 -15.35
N LEU A 251 10.80 -19.60 -15.18
CA LEU A 251 10.13 -20.90 -15.33
C LEU A 251 10.11 -21.33 -16.80
N ASP A 252 9.83 -20.39 -17.71
CA ASP A 252 9.85 -20.66 -19.15
C ASP A 252 11.25 -21.10 -19.62
N GLN A 253 12.31 -20.47 -19.11
CA GLN A 253 13.69 -20.87 -19.39
C GLN A 253 13.99 -22.30 -18.91
N VAL A 254 13.49 -22.70 -17.74
CA VAL A 254 13.55 -24.10 -17.27
C VAL A 254 12.78 -25.02 -18.23
N GLY A 255 11.57 -24.62 -18.65
CA GLY A 255 10.77 -25.37 -19.62
C GLY A 255 11.46 -25.58 -20.97
N GLN A 256 12.10 -24.53 -21.51
CA GLN A 256 12.90 -24.60 -22.73
C GLN A 256 14.13 -25.51 -22.58
N SER A 257 14.76 -25.50 -21.40
CA SER A 257 15.87 -26.41 -21.09
C SER A 257 15.41 -27.87 -21.06
N ILE A 258 14.23 -28.15 -20.48
CA ILE A 258 13.60 -29.48 -20.51
C ILE A 258 13.29 -29.90 -21.96
N ASN A 259 12.77 -29.01 -22.79
CA ASN A 259 12.50 -29.29 -24.21
C ASN A 259 13.78 -29.62 -24.98
N SER A 260 14.85 -28.87 -24.75
CA SER A 260 16.17 -29.12 -25.37
C SER A 260 16.73 -30.48 -24.97
N MET A 261 16.53 -30.88 -23.70
CA MET A 261 16.89 -32.22 -23.21
C MET A 261 16.04 -33.30 -23.89
N ALA A 262 14.73 -33.10 -24.05
CA ALA A 262 13.86 -34.02 -24.77
C ALA A 262 14.29 -34.21 -26.23
N ASP A 263 14.65 -33.12 -26.92
CA ASP A 263 15.18 -33.16 -28.29
C ASP A 263 16.53 -33.89 -28.37
N ALA A 264 17.39 -33.74 -27.36
CA ALA A 264 18.65 -34.46 -27.29
C ALA A 264 18.44 -35.97 -27.07
N ILE A 265 17.54 -36.35 -26.16
CA ILE A 265 17.18 -37.76 -25.90
C ILE A 265 16.61 -38.41 -27.17
N GLN A 266 15.69 -37.73 -27.86
CA GLN A 266 15.07 -38.25 -29.08
C GLN A 266 16.09 -38.41 -30.22
N ARG A 267 17.03 -37.46 -30.37
CA ARG A 267 18.13 -37.59 -31.33
C ARG A 267 19.08 -38.73 -30.98
N HIS A 268 19.42 -38.90 -29.71
CA HIS A 268 20.32 -39.97 -29.27
C HIS A 268 19.73 -41.36 -29.52
N GLU A 269 18.42 -41.51 -29.33
CA GLU A 269 17.75 -42.76 -29.63
C GLU A 269 17.66 -43.04 -31.13
N HIS A 270 17.27 -42.06 -31.95
CA HIS A 270 17.26 -42.24 -33.40
C HIS A 270 18.64 -42.61 -33.93
N ALA A 271 19.71 -41.98 -33.43
CA ALA A 271 21.07 -42.34 -33.77
C ALA A 271 21.43 -43.76 -33.30
N ALA A 272 20.97 -44.17 -32.12
CA ALA A 272 21.16 -45.54 -31.62
C ALA A 272 20.42 -46.57 -32.48
N GLU A 273 19.16 -46.32 -32.84
CA GLU A 273 18.37 -47.17 -33.75
C GLU A 273 19.02 -47.30 -35.13
N GLU A 274 19.50 -46.19 -35.69
CA GLU A 274 20.19 -46.17 -36.98
C GLU A 274 21.52 -46.94 -36.91
N SER A 275 22.27 -46.80 -35.82
CA SER A 275 23.49 -47.58 -35.59
C SER A 275 23.19 -49.08 -35.50
N MET A 276 22.08 -49.47 -34.85
CA MET A 276 21.68 -50.86 -34.69
C MET A 276 21.23 -51.46 -36.03
N ARG A 277 20.45 -50.72 -36.83
CA ARG A 277 20.09 -51.12 -38.20
C ARG A 277 21.31 -51.28 -39.10
N THR A 278 22.27 -50.35 -39.00
CA THR A 278 23.53 -50.43 -39.77
C THR A 278 24.32 -51.68 -39.36
N LEU A 279 24.38 -51.97 -38.06
CA LEU A 279 25.06 -53.15 -37.54
C LEU A 279 24.39 -54.45 -38.03
N GLU A 280 23.06 -54.53 -38.01
CA GLU A 280 22.29 -55.65 -38.55
C GLU A 280 22.56 -55.86 -40.06
N GLN A 281 22.58 -54.76 -40.83
CA GLN A 281 22.92 -54.82 -42.26
C GLN A 281 24.35 -55.33 -42.50
N GLN A 282 25.31 -54.88 -41.70
CA GLN A 282 26.69 -55.38 -41.79
C GLN A 282 26.78 -56.87 -41.46
N TYR A 283 26.09 -57.34 -40.41
CA TYR A 283 26.05 -58.76 -40.08
C TYR A 283 25.46 -59.59 -41.23
N ALA A 284 24.35 -59.15 -41.83
CA ALA A 284 23.74 -59.84 -42.97
C ALA A 284 24.66 -59.85 -44.22
N LEU A 285 25.40 -58.77 -44.47
CA LEU A 285 26.39 -58.72 -45.56
C LEU A 285 27.56 -59.68 -45.31
N VAL A 286 28.08 -59.73 -44.09
CA VAL A 286 29.15 -60.66 -43.71
C VAL A 286 28.67 -62.10 -43.85
N GLU A 287 27.46 -62.42 -43.41
CA GLU A 287 26.89 -63.76 -43.54
C GLU A 287 26.68 -64.16 -45.02
N ARG A 288 26.22 -63.22 -45.86
CA ARG A 288 26.14 -63.44 -47.32
C ARG A 288 27.51 -63.65 -47.94
N ALA A 289 28.48 -62.79 -47.65
CA ALA A 289 29.84 -62.94 -48.19
C ALA A 289 30.48 -64.26 -47.73
N GLN A 290 30.25 -64.67 -46.48
CA GLN A 290 30.73 -65.95 -45.96
C GLN A 290 30.05 -67.14 -46.66
N SER A 291 28.74 -67.08 -46.87
CA SER A 291 28.00 -68.15 -47.57
C SER A 291 28.37 -68.22 -49.06
N GLU A 292 28.52 -67.08 -49.75
CA GLU A 292 29.02 -67.02 -51.13
C GLU A 292 30.45 -67.55 -51.24
N SER A 293 31.35 -67.14 -50.35
CA SER A 293 32.73 -67.65 -50.34
C SER A 293 32.77 -69.16 -50.10
N ARG A 294 31.91 -69.70 -49.22
CA ARG A 294 31.78 -71.15 -49.01
C ARG A 294 31.23 -71.85 -50.24
N ALA A 295 30.19 -71.29 -50.88
CA ALA A 295 29.62 -71.86 -52.09
C ALA A 295 30.61 -71.87 -53.26
N ILE A 296 31.40 -70.80 -53.45
CA ILE A 296 32.48 -70.73 -54.45
C ILE A 296 33.58 -71.75 -54.12
N PHE A 297 34.00 -71.82 -52.86
CA PHE A 297 35.00 -72.79 -52.41
C PHE A 297 34.57 -74.22 -52.73
N ASP A 298 33.31 -74.57 -52.42
CA ASP A 298 32.74 -75.89 -52.72
C ASP A 298 32.44 -76.13 -54.21
N ALA A 299 32.18 -75.09 -55.00
CA ALA A 299 31.88 -75.20 -56.43
C ALA A 299 33.11 -75.06 -57.35
N SER A 300 34.28 -74.72 -56.82
CA SER A 300 35.54 -74.71 -57.58
C SER A 300 35.77 -76.05 -58.27
N SER A 301 36.41 -76.06 -59.44
CA SER A 301 36.80 -77.31 -60.12
C SER A 301 38.13 -77.88 -59.60
N GLU A 302 38.90 -77.08 -58.86
CA GLU A 302 40.18 -77.48 -58.28
C GLU A 302 40.01 -77.94 -56.83
N ALA A 303 40.79 -78.93 -56.43
CA ALA A 303 40.83 -79.44 -55.07
C ALA A 303 41.55 -78.45 -54.14
N PHE A 304 40.82 -77.83 -53.22
CA PHE A 304 41.37 -76.85 -52.28
C PHE A 304 41.37 -77.37 -50.84
N LEU A 305 42.47 -77.10 -50.15
CA LEU A 305 42.71 -77.42 -48.75
C LEU A 305 43.17 -76.15 -48.01
N PHE A 306 42.40 -75.71 -47.02
CA PHE A 306 42.80 -74.64 -46.12
C PHE A 306 43.51 -75.22 -44.91
N ILE A 307 44.67 -74.66 -44.59
CA ILE A 307 45.51 -75.06 -43.46
C ILE A 307 45.61 -73.85 -42.52
N SER A 308 45.50 -74.08 -41.22
CA SER A 308 45.68 -73.05 -40.20
C SER A 308 47.15 -72.60 -40.12
N ALA A 309 47.40 -71.46 -39.46
CA ALA A 309 48.76 -70.99 -39.22
C ALA A 309 49.64 -72.01 -38.45
N GLY A 310 49.03 -72.98 -37.75
CA GLY A 310 49.70 -74.08 -37.06
C GLY A 310 49.90 -75.34 -37.90
N GLY A 311 49.64 -75.30 -39.22
CA GLY A 311 49.85 -76.45 -40.11
C GLY A 311 48.75 -77.50 -40.08
N GLN A 312 47.62 -77.26 -39.40
CA GLN A 312 46.49 -78.20 -39.34
C GLN A 312 45.43 -77.89 -40.39
N VAL A 313 44.81 -78.93 -40.93
CA VAL A 313 43.72 -78.79 -41.90
C VAL A 313 42.51 -78.14 -41.24
N HIS A 314 42.04 -77.05 -41.83
CA HIS A 314 40.93 -76.25 -41.32
C HIS A 314 39.65 -76.43 -42.14
N ALA A 315 39.76 -76.55 -43.47
CA ALA A 315 38.63 -76.80 -44.34
C ALA A 315 39.10 -77.43 -45.67
N LEU A 316 38.23 -78.18 -46.32
CA LEU A 316 38.49 -78.84 -47.60
C LEU A 316 37.23 -78.79 -48.46
N ASN A 317 37.38 -78.58 -49.75
CA ASN A 317 36.23 -78.40 -50.64
C ASN A 317 35.68 -79.72 -51.20
N ARG A 318 34.48 -79.68 -51.80
CA ARG A 318 33.86 -80.85 -52.42
C ARG A 318 34.77 -81.59 -53.44
N PRO A 319 35.42 -80.94 -54.42
CA PRO A 319 36.35 -81.63 -55.32
C PRO A 319 37.53 -82.31 -54.61
N PHE A 320 38.08 -81.73 -53.53
CA PHE A 320 39.14 -82.38 -52.76
C PHE A 320 38.64 -83.70 -52.14
N ARG A 321 37.41 -83.70 -51.59
CA ARG A 321 36.78 -84.92 -51.07
C ARG A 321 36.56 -85.96 -52.14
N GLU A 322 36.06 -85.55 -53.31
CA GLU A 322 35.75 -86.47 -54.41
C GLU A 322 37.02 -87.01 -55.08
N PHE A 323 38.07 -86.19 -55.27
CA PHE A 323 39.31 -86.59 -55.94
C PHE A 323 40.19 -87.48 -55.05
N PHE A 324 40.28 -87.17 -53.75
CA PHE A 324 41.13 -87.92 -52.80
C PHE A 324 40.36 -88.97 -51.99
N ALA A 325 39.03 -89.08 -52.16
CA ALA A 325 38.16 -90.00 -51.43
C ALA A 325 38.22 -89.86 -49.89
N LEU A 326 38.56 -88.68 -49.40
CA LEU A 326 38.67 -88.36 -47.97
C LEU A 326 37.46 -87.54 -47.52
N THR A 327 36.89 -87.86 -46.35
CA THR A 327 35.76 -87.09 -45.80
C THR A 327 36.22 -85.97 -44.87
N GLY A 328 35.41 -84.92 -44.74
CA GLY A 328 35.74 -83.78 -43.87
C GLY A 328 35.91 -84.16 -42.39
N GLU A 329 35.23 -85.22 -41.93
CA GLU A 329 35.32 -85.71 -40.55
C GLU A 329 36.61 -86.50 -40.28
N GLU A 330 37.26 -87.05 -41.31
CA GLU A 330 38.50 -87.82 -41.17
C GLU A 330 39.74 -86.92 -41.10
N VAL A 331 39.69 -85.75 -41.75
CA VAL A 331 40.90 -84.97 -42.08
C VAL A 331 40.95 -83.60 -41.41
N VAL A 332 39.80 -82.98 -41.11
CA VAL A 332 39.78 -81.66 -40.47
C VAL A 332 40.35 -81.77 -39.04
N GLY A 333 41.39 -80.99 -38.74
CA GLY A 333 42.14 -81.04 -37.48
C GLY A 333 43.43 -81.89 -37.52
N MET A 334 43.66 -82.67 -38.57
CA MET A 334 44.93 -83.37 -38.78
C MET A 334 46.03 -82.39 -39.22
N SER A 335 47.29 -82.73 -38.93
CA SER A 335 48.45 -82.00 -39.49
C SER A 335 48.51 -82.24 -40.99
N PHE A 336 48.78 -81.20 -41.78
CA PHE A 336 48.96 -81.34 -43.23
C PHE A 336 50.12 -82.30 -43.59
N ALA A 337 51.11 -82.43 -42.71
CA ALA A 337 52.21 -83.37 -42.91
C ALA A 337 51.78 -84.85 -42.81
N ASP A 338 50.62 -85.11 -42.19
CA ASP A 338 50.09 -86.45 -41.91
C ASP A 338 48.95 -86.84 -42.87
N LEU A 339 48.73 -86.02 -43.91
CA LEU A 339 47.72 -86.15 -44.95
C LEU A 339 48.33 -86.68 -46.24
#